data_AF-A0A1F9K5F1-F1
#
_entry.id   AF-A0A1F9K5F1-F1
#
_cell.length_a   1.000
_cell.length_b   1.000
_cell.length_c   1.000
_cell.angle_alpha   90.00
_cell.angle_beta   90.00
_cell.angle_gamma   90.00
#
_symmetry.space_group_name_H-M   'P 1'
#
loop_
_entity.id
_entity.type
_entity.pdbx_description
1 polymer ?
#
loop_
_entity_poly.entity_id
_entity_poly.type
_entity_poly.pdbx_seq_one_letter_code
_entity_poly.pdbx_strand_id
1 'polypeptide(L)'
;MRILSQFTIRWLGAMLLFGVLLFPLRISASDLVEEAAVGIGVTAGNLWFVPIKAIAVVSGMVAGGLSYVFFGGDAEMATQIWEDTAAGPYLITPEVARAAIGKRPELQPN
;
A
#
# COMPACT_ATOMS: atom_id res chain seq x y z
N MET A 1 -53.80 -23.88 16.68
CA MET A 1 -52.44 -24.08 16.13
C MET A 1 -51.69 -22.81 15.75
N ARG A 2 -52.25 -21.60 15.87
CA ARG A 2 -51.61 -20.33 15.43
C ARG A 2 -50.68 -19.68 16.46
N ILE A 3 -50.81 -20.05 17.74
CA ILE A 3 -50.00 -19.53 18.86
C ILE A 3 -48.63 -20.22 18.92
N LEU A 4 -48.56 -21.51 18.54
CA LEU A 4 -47.34 -22.29 18.57
C LEU A 4 -46.32 -21.84 17.50
N SER A 5 -46.79 -21.43 16.31
CA SER A 5 -45.92 -20.98 15.21
C SER A 5 -45.29 -19.61 15.44
N GLN A 6 -45.99 -18.70 16.13
CA GLN A 6 -45.48 -17.37 16.47
C GLN A 6 -44.37 -17.45 17.53
N PHE A 7 -44.47 -18.43 18.44
CA PHE A 7 -43.45 -18.69 19.43
C PHE A 7 -42.15 -19.17 18.75
N THR A 8 -42.23 -20.16 17.87
CA THR A 8 -41.06 -20.68 17.13
C THR A 8 -40.38 -19.63 16.25
N ILE A 9 -41.15 -18.78 15.56
CA ILE A 9 -40.58 -17.72 14.71
C ILE A 9 -39.85 -16.67 15.56
N ARG A 10 -40.40 -16.32 16.73
CA ARG A 10 -39.80 -15.32 17.62
C ARG A 10 -38.50 -15.83 18.27
N TRP A 11 -38.43 -17.11 18.61
CA TRP A 11 -37.22 -17.74 19.11
C TRP A 11 -36.16 -17.91 18.02
N LEU A 12 -36.55 -18.29 16.81
CA LEU A 12 -35.63 -18.32 15.65
C LEU A 12 -35.05 -16.93 15.38
N GLY A 13 -35.89 -15.89 15.39
CA GLY A 13 -35.43 -14.50 15.25
C GLY A 13 -34.47 -14.08 16.37
N ALA A 14 -34.75 -14.46 17.62
CA ALA A 14 -33.88 -14.19 18.76
C ALA A 14 -32.54 -14.93 18.67
N MET A 15 -32.54 -16.19 18.22
CA MET A 15 -31.31 -16.98 18.02
C MET A 15 -30.47 -16.46 16.85
N LEU A 16 -31.11 -15.96 15.79
CA LEU A 16 -30.41 -15.36 14.64
C LEU A 16 -29.78 -14.02 15.03
N LEU A 17 -30.51 -13.18 15.76
CA LEU A 17 -29.96 -11.95 16.37
C LEU A 17 -28.82 -12.26 17.35
N PHE A 18 -28.98 -13.26 18.19
CA PHE A 18 -27.95 -13.68 19.15
C PHE A 18 -26.71 -14.24 18.44
N GLY A 19 -26.89 -15.02 17.37
CA GLY A 19 -25.79 -15.52 16.53
C GLY A 19 -25.04 -14.40 15.79
N VAL A 20 -25.73 -13.33 15.39
CA VAL A 20 -25.12 -12.14 14.78
C VAL A 20 -24.41 -11.27 15.83
N LEU A 21 -24.98 -11.14 17.04
CA LEU A 21 -24.37 -10.41 18.17
C LEU A 21 -23.16 -11.14 18.77
N LEU A 22 -23.17 -12.48 18.73
CA LEU A 22 -22.03 -13.32 19.11
C LEU A 22 -21.04 -13.54 17.98
N PHE A 23 -21.31 -13.04 16.76
CA PHE A 23 -20.35 -13.05 15.68
C PHE A 23 -19.23 -12.08 16.10
N PRO A 24 -18.03 -12.58 16.46
CA PRO A 24 -16.95 -11.66 16.80
C PRO A 24 -16.69 -10.85 15.53
N LEU A 25 -16.86 -9.53 15.60
CA LEU A 25 -16.22 -8.64 14.64
C LEU A 25 -14.72 -8.97 14.77
N ARG A 26 -14.20 -9.76 13.83
CA ARG A 26 -12.81 -10.20 13.76
C ARG A 26 -11.93 -9.02 13.36
N ILE A 27 -11.98 -7.94 14.14
CA ILE A 27 -11.05 -6.83 14.05
C ILE A 27 -10.02 -7.11 15.13
N SER A 28 -8.87 -7.64 14.75
CA SER A 28 -7.80 -7.83 15.70
C SER A 28 -7.16 -6.46 15.99
N ALA A 29 -6.90 -6.18 17.27
CA ALA A 29 -6.13 -5.01 17.66
C ALA A 29 -4.73 -5.01 17.01
N SER A 30 -4.17 -6.20 16.72
CA SER A 30 -2.91 -6.34 15.98
C SER A 30 -3.00 -5.75 14.58
N ASP A 31 -4.09 -5.99 13.86
CA ASP A 31 -4.24 -5.61 12.46
C ASP A 31 -4.38 -4.09 12.34
N LEU A 32 -5.11 -3.48 13.27
CA LEU A 32 -5.21 -2.03 13.43
C LEU A 32 -3.85 -1.38 13.73
N VAL A 33 -3.06 -1.97 14.63
CA VAL A 33 -1.74 -1.44 15.00
C VAL A 33 -0.76 -1.61 13.83
N GLU A 34 -0.81 -2.72 13.11
CA GLU A 34 0.01 -2.93 11.91
C GLU A 34 -0.33 -1.92 10.82
N GLU A 35 -1.62 -1.72 10.52
CA GLU A 35 -2.07 -0.76 9.52
C GLU A 35 -1.65 0.67 9.89
N ALA A 36 -1.83 1.06 11.16
CA ALA A 36 -1.38 2.36 11.66
C ALA A 36 0.15 2.52 11.59
N ALA A 37 0.91 1.50 11.97
CA ALA A 37 2.37 1.50 11.92
C ALA A 37 2.88 1.62 10.47
N VAL A 38 2.26 0.90 9.53
CA VAL A 38 2.57 1.01 8.10
C VAL A 38 2.22 2.41 7.58
N GLY A 39 1.05 2.95 7.93
CA GLY A 39 0.65 4.30 7.53
C GLY A 39 1.62 5.37 8.02
N ILE A 40 2.02 5.31 9.30
CA ILE A 40 3.02 6.21 9.89
C ILE A 40 4.38 6.04 9.20
N GLY A 41 4.84 4.80 9.03
CA GLY A 41 6.14 4.50 8.42
C GLY A 41 6.23 5.00 6.98
N VAL A 42 5.19 4.79 6.19
CA VAL A 42 5.11 5.28 4.81
C VAL A 42 5.05 6.81 4.75
N THR A 43 4.29 7.44 5.65
CA THR A 43 4.20 8.92 5.71
C THR A 43 5.55 9.53 6.08
N ALA A 44 6.19 9.02 7.14
CA ALA A 44 7.52 9.48 7.55
C ALA A 44 8.59 9.20 6.49
N GLY A 45 8.51 8.05 5.81
CA GLY A 45 9.40 7.72 4.69
C GLY A 45 9.25 8.68 3.52
N ASN A 46 8.02 9.03 3.14
CA ASN A 46 7.76 9.96 2.05
C ASN A 46 8.24 11.39 2.31
N LEU A 47 8.31 11.81 3.57
CA LEU A 47 8.85 13.13 3.93
C LEU A 47 10.27 13.35 3.37
N TRP A 48 11.09 12.29 3.34
CA TRP A 48 12.43 12.33 2.77
C TRP A 48 12.54 11.73 1.38
N PHE A 49 11.78 10.68 1.09
CA PHE A 49 11.85 10.02 -0.21
C PHE A 49 11.47 10.95 -1.36
N VAL A 50 10.39 11.71 -1.23
CA VAL A 50 9.91 12.63 -2.27
C VAL A 50 10.96 13.70 -2.64
N PRO A 51 11.52 14.48 -1.68
CA PRO A 51 12.53 15.47 -2.05
C PRO A 51 13.80 14.83 -2.61
N ILE A 52 14.23 13.67 -2.09
CA ILE A 52 15.39 12.95 -2.63
C ILE A 52 15.14 12.52 -4.08
N LYS A 53 13.96 11.96 -4.37
CA LYS A 53 13.58 11.55 -5.73
C LYS A 53 13.50 12.75 -6.66
N ALA A 54 12.98 13.89 -6.19
CA ALA A 54 12.97 15.12 -6.97
C ALA A 54 14.39 15.59 -7.34
N ILE A 55 15.31 15.58 -6.38
CA ILE A 55 16.73 15.90 -6.64
C ILE A 55 17.31 14.93 -7.68
N ALA A 56 17.08 13.63 -7.52
CA ALA A 56 17.57 12.62 -8.46
C ALA A 56 17.06 12.90 -9.89
N VAL A 57 15.75 13.12 -10.06
CA VAL A 57 15.16 13.42 -11.37
C VAL A 57 15.77 14.70 -11.97
N VAL A 58 15.91 15.77 -11.19
CA VAL A 58 16.54 17.02 -11.67
C VAL A 58 18.00 16.79 -12.09
N SER A 59 18.77 16.02 -11.29
CA SER A 59 20.14 15.65 -11.65
C SER A 59 20.19 14.83 -12.94
N GLY A 60 19.28 13.88 -13.13
CA GLY A 60 19.14 13.11 -14.37
C GLY A 60 18.78 14.00 -15.56
N MET A 61 17.89 14.97 -15.37
CA MET A 61 17.53 15.93 -16.43
C MET A 61 18.77 16.70 -16.92
N VAL A 62 19.57 17.23 -15.98
CA VAL A 62 20.83 17.92 -16.30
C VAL A 62 21.82 16.98 -16.98
N ALA A 63 22.00 15.76 -16.44
CA ALA A 63 22.92 14.78 -17.01
C ALA A 63 22.54 14.36 -18.44
N GLY A 64 21.26 14.11 -18.71
CA GLY A 64 20.78 13.78 -20.06
C GLY A 64 20.92 14.95 -21.03
N GLY A 65 20.68 16.19 -20.59
CA GLY A 65 20.92 17.37 -21.41
C GLY A 65 22.40 17.58 -21.76
N LEU A 66 23.30 17.35 -20.80
CA LEU A 66 24.75 17.40 -21.04
C LEU A 66 25.19 16.27 -21.97
N SER A 67 24.64 15.07 -21.81
CA SER A 67 24.87 13.95 -22.71
C SER A 67 24.50 14.31 -24.15
N TYR A 68 23.31 14.87 -24.38
CA TYR A 68 22.91 15.31 -25.72
C TYR A 68 23.94 16.24 -26.38
N VAL A 69 24.44 17.23 -25.64
CA VAL A 69 25.44 18.19 -26.16
C VAL A 69 26.80 17.51 -26.41
N PHE A 70 27.28 16.68 -25.49
CA PHE A 70 28.61 16.07 -25.59
C PHE A 70 28.68 14.94 -26.61
N PHE A 71 27.59 14.24 -26.86
CA PHE A 71 27.52 13.14 -27.83
C PHE A 71 26.97 13.57 -29.19
N GLY A 72 27.03 14.87 -29.51
CA GLY A 72 26.74 15.37 -30.87
C GLY A 72 25.26 15.36 -31.25
N GLY A 73 24.36 15.47 -30.27
CA GLY A 73 22.92 15.47 -30.48
C GLY A 73 22.28 14.08 -30.43
N ASP A 74 22.91 13.13 -29.73
CA ASP A 74 22.32 11.80 -29.50
C ASP A 74 21.12 11.90 -28.54
N ALA A 75 19.92 11.95 -29.13
CA ALA A 75 18.65 12.02 -28.41
C ALA A 75 18.30 10.69 -27.73
N GLU A 76 18.77 9.57 -28.24
CA GLU A 76 18.47 8.24 -27.69
C GLU A 76 19.18 8.08 -26.34
N MET A 77 20.47 8.40 -26.30
CA MET A 77 21.25 8.37 -25.07
C MET A 77 20.71 9.35 -24.01
N ALA A 78 20.38 10.57 -24.40
CA ALA A 78 19.81 11.56 -23.48
C ALA A 78 18.46 11.10 -22.91
N THR A 79 17.61 10.52 -23.75
CA THR A 79 16.29 10.00 -23.35
C THR A 79 16.45 8.81 -22.42
N GLN A 80 17.37 7.88 -22.70
CA GLN A 80 17.65 6.75 -21.83
C GLN A 80 18.05 7.19 -20.42
N ILE A 81 18.91 8.21 -20.29
CA ILE A 81 19.29 8.77 -18.98
C ILE A 81 18.08 9.33 -18.24
N TRP A 82 17.21 10.05 -18.96
CA TRP A 82 15.99 10.61 -18.37
C TRP A 82 15.02 9.51 -17.92
N GLU A 83 14.80 8.49 -18.74
CA GLU A 83 13.96 7.34 -18.41
C GLU A 83 14.49 6.60 -17.18
N ASP A 84 15.77 6.26 -17.15
CA ASP A 84 16.38 5.54 -16.03
C ASP A 84 16.30 6.33 -14.72
N THR A 85 16.48 7.65 -14.77
CA THR A 85 16.48 8.48 -13.56
C THR A 85 15.05 8.77 -13.07
N ALA A 86 14.11 8.95 -13.99
CA ALA A 86 12.70 9.19 -13.68
C ALA A 86 11.97 7.90 -13.30
N ALA A 87 12.46 6.72 -13.70
CA ALA A 87 11.81 5.44 -13.47
C ALA A 87 11.50 5.15 -11.99
N GLY A 88 10.49 4.31 -11.78
CA GLY A 88 10.08 3.84 -10.46
C GLY A 88 9.05 4.73 -9.76
N PRO A 89 8.66 4.35 -8.53
CA PRO A 89 7.60 5.04 -7.79
C PRO A 89 8.06 6.40 -7.28
N TYR A 90 7.14 7.37 -7.27
CA TYR A 90 7.36 8.71 -6.72
C TYR A 90 6.89 8.86 -5.27
N LEU A 91 6.12 7.90 -4.79
CA LEU A 91 5.70 7.78 -3.40
C LEU A 91 5.93 6.35 -2.95
N ILE A 92 6.44 6.20 -1.73
CA ILE A 92 6.38 4.94 -1.02
C ILE A 92 4.91 4.72 -0.69
N THR A 93 4.34 3.60 -1.09
CA THR A 93 3.00 3.17 -0.68
C THR A 93 3.12 1.92 0.19
N PRO A 94 2.07 1.53 0.94
CA PRO A 94 2.07 0.28 1.71
C PRO A 94 2.44 -0.95 0.86
N GLU A 95 2.00 -0.99 -0.39
CA GLU A 95 2.27 -2.07 -1.33
C GLU A 95 3.76 -2.12 -1.71
N VAL A 96 4.34 -0.96 -2.04
CA VAL A 96 5.77 -0.83 -2.36
C VAL A 96 6.63 -1.18 -1.15
N ALA A 97 6.25 -0.69 0.03
CA ALA A 97 6.96 -0.99 1.28
C ALA A 97 6.93 -2.50 1.58
N ARG A 98 5.77 -3.15 1.44
CA ARG A 98 5.63 -4.60 1.64
C ARG A 98 6.39 -5.42 0.58
N ALA A 99 6.44 -4.95 -0.66
CA ALA A 99 7.23 -5.61 -1.71
C ALA A 99 8.73 -5.58 -1.39
N ALA A 100 9.23 -4.49 -0.78
CA ALA A 100 10.65 -4.31 -0.46
C ALA A 100 11.15 -5.24 0.66
N ILE A 101 10.32 -5.58 1.65
CA ILE A 101 10.66 -6.51 2.74
C ILE A 101 10.53 -7.99 2.35
N GLY A 102 9.94 -8.30 1.19
CA GLY A 102 9.67 -9.67 0.75
C GLY A 102 8.50 -10.33 1.50
N LYS A 103 8.03 -11.47 0.99
CA LYS A 103 6.98 -12.25 1.66
C LYS A 103 7.58 -12.93 2.89
N ARG A 104 7.10 -12.58 4.08
CA ARG A 104 7.39 -13.30 5.33
C ARG A 104 6.39 -14.44 5.52
N PRO A 105 6.75 -15.71 5.23
CA PRO A 105 5.85 -16.85 5.41
C PRO A 105 5.39 -17.02 6.87
N GLU A 106 6.17 -16.53 7.84
CA GLU A 106 5.86 -16.54 9.27
C GLU A 106 4.69 -15.62 9.68
N LEU A 107 4.25 -14.71 8.81
CA LEU A 107 3.11 -13.80 9.07
C LEU A 107 1.85 -14.21 8.29
N GLN A 108 1.88 -15.31 7.55
CA GLN A 108 0.71 -15.79 6.82
C GLN A 108 -0.17 -16.62 7.76
N PRO A 109 -1.48 -16.31 7.88
CA PRO A 109 -2.39 -17.15 8.63
C PRO A 109 -2.45 -18.52 7.94
N ASN A 110 -2.20 -19.55 8.72
CA ASN A 110 -2.24 -20.97 8.35
C ASN A 110 -3.64 -21.45 7.96
#